data_AF-A0A521RFU1-F1
#
_entry.id   AF-A0A521RFU1-F1
#
_cell.length_a   1.000
_cell.length_b   1.000
_cell.length_c   1.000
_cell.angle_alpha   90.00
_cell.angle_beta   90.00
_cell.angle_gamma   90.00
#
_symmetry.space_group_name_H-M   'P 1'
#
loop_
_entity.id
_entity.type
_entity.pdbx_description
1 polymer ?
#
loop_
_entity_poly.entity_id
_entity_poly.type
_entity_poly.pdbx_seq_one_letter_code
_entity_poly.pdbx_strand_id
1 'polypeptide(L)'
;MSANDGLPARVDAVFDGGNLDCGSGLVLLIREHMSRVPIEGILELRSSEPTVALDLPPWCGMVGHTLLGSRKENGATAYFIRKGGTERAQREENALEEDKRKAREYLWRLRSRSNDGLKSTVYCRNFSFPVGQPASFEEKDANPSAVEYLLGALAGALCTAFRVACSQRNIAVDDIEISVQGRIHNILAHLGIEKGDPSLAAIDLTCYASTFADPATVREAWDVTVSRCPISQTLKKGVAITTKMNII
;
A
#
# COMPACT_ATOMS: atom_id res chain seq x y z
N MET A 1 -1.11 -20.05 -33.49
CA MET A 1 -0.27 -18.98 -34.08
C MET A 1 0.44 -18.28 -32.93
N SER A 2 1.77 -18.35 -32.88
CA SER A 2 2.61 -17.86 -31.78
C SER A 2 2.63 -16.33 -31.73
N ALA A 3 2.21 -15.76 -30.60
CA ALA A 3 2.03 -14.32 -30.40
C ALA A 3 3.34 -13.53 -30.15
N ASN A 4 4.46 -13.87 -30.81
CA ASN A 4 5.77 -13.31 -30.47
C ASN A 4 6.45 -12.42 -31.54
N ASP A 5 5.86 -12.22 -32.72
CA ASP A 5 6.53 -11.50 -33.84
C ASP A 5 6.15 -10.01 -33.99
N GLY A 6 5.52 -9.38 -33.00
CA GLY A 6 5.00 -8.00 -33.13
C GLY A 6 5.29 -7.04 -31.98
N LEU A 7 6.05 -7.46 -30.96
CA LEU A 7 6.33 -6.62 -29.80
C LEU A 7 7.48 -5.64 -30.08
N PRO A 8 7.45 -4.42 -29.52
CA PRO A 8 8.47 -3.41 -29.77
C PRO A 8 9.83 -3.85 -29.22
N ALA A 9 10.88 -3.66 -30.03
CA ALA A 9 12.26 -3.97 -29.65
C ALA A 9 12.90 -2.94 -28.70
N ARG A 10 12.32 -1.74 -28.61
CA ARG A 10 12.78 -0.64 -27.75
C ARG A 10 11.58 0.03 -27.08
N VAL A 11 11.76 0.41 -25.82
CA VAL A 11 10.79 1.14 -25.01
C VAL A 11 11.42 2.44 -24.50
N ASP A 12 10.59 3.44 -24.23
CA ASP A 12 11.02 4.78 -23.79
C ASP A 12 11.04 4.90 -22.26
N ALA A 13 10.18 4.15 -21.59
CA ALA A 13 10.14 4.06 -20.13
C ALA A 13 9.73 2.66 -19.67
N VAL A 14 10.19 2.27 -18.48
CA VAL A 14 9.81 1.02 -17.82
C VAL A 14 9.30 1.36 -16.43
N PHE A 15 8.22 0.71 -16.02
CA PHE A 15 7.63 0.83 -14.70
C PHE A 15 7.15 -0.55 -14.21
N ASP A 16 7.54 -0.92 -12.99
CA ASP A 16 7.08 -2.14 -12.32
C ASP A 16 5.97 -1.80 -11.31
N GLY A 17 4.74 -2.20 -11.65
CA GLY A 17 3.57 -2.05 -10.82
C GLY A 17 3.45 -3.09 -9.71
N GLY A 18 4.27 -4.16 -9.75
CA GLY A 18 4.17 -5.28 -8.84
C GLY A 18 2.78 -5.90 -8.83
N ASN A 19 2.25 -6.12 -7.62
CA ASN A 19 0.91 -6.67 -7.38
C ASN A 19 -0.16 -5.60 -7.06
N LEU A 20 0.03 -4.35 -7.50
CA LEU A 20 -0.98 -3.31 -7.32
C LEU A 20 -2.13 -3.48 -8.30
N ASP A 21 -3.36 -3.41 -7.79
CA ASP A 21 -4.56 -3.28 -8.62
C ASP A 21 -4.84 -1.82 -9.02
N CYS A 22 -5.76 -1.63 -9.97
CA CYS A 22 -6.13 -0.31 -10.49
C CYS A 22 -6.68 0.66 -9.42
N GLY A 23 -7.40 0.16 -8.40
CA GLY A 23 -7.95 0.93 -7.29
C GLY A 23 -6.96 1.20 -6.16
N SER A 24 -5.90 0.40 -6.05
CA SER A 24 -4.81 0.51 -5.07
C SER A 24 -3.71 1.48 -5.50
N GLY A 25 -3.91 2.23 -6.59
CA GLY A 25 -3.04 3.31 -7.05
C GLY A 25 -2.27 3.02 -8.33
N LEU A 26 -2.40 1.82 -8.93
CA LEU A 26 -1.68 1.48 -10.16
C LEU A 26 -2.00 2.45 -11.31
N VAL A 27 -3.27 2.85 -11.49
CA VAL A 27 -3.67 3.78 -12.56
C VAL A 27 -2.98 5.13 -12.42
N LEU A 28 -2.87 5.66 -11.21
CA LEU A 28 -2.19 6.93 -10.96
C LEU A 28 -0.70 6.83 -11.31
N LEU A 29 -0.05 5.70 -10.99
CA LEU A 29 1.34 5.44 -11.35
C LEU A 29 1.50 5.29 -12.87
N ILE A 30 0.63 4.54 -13.55
CA ILE A 30 0.67 4.42 -15.02
C ILE A 30 0.56 5.81 -15.66
N ARG A 31 -0.38 6.66 -15.21
CA ARG A 31 -0.53 8.02 -15.73
C ARG A 31 0.71 8.89 -15.48
N GLU A 32 1.28 8.84 -14.29
CA GLU A 32 2.51 9.57 -13.94
C GLU A 32 3.73 9.12 -14.75
N HIS A 33 3.86 7.82 -15.05
CA HIS A 33 4.93 7.32 -15.91
C HIS A 33 4.68 7.66 -17.39
N MET A 34 3.43 7.54 -17.84
CA MET A 34 3.05 7.86 -19.22
C MET A 34 3.17 9.36 -19.54
N SER A 35 3.00 10.25 -18.56
CA SER A 35 3.20 11.69 -18.77
C SER A 35 4.63 12.00 -19.26
N ARG A 36 5.63 11.22 -18.80
CA ARG A 36 7.05 11.36 -19.14
C ARG A 36 7.45 10.70 -20.46
N VAL A 37 6.59 9.83 -21.02
CA VAL A 37 6.82 9.17 -22.31
C VAL A 37 6.56 10.17 -23.45
N PRO A 38 7.42 10.25 -24.48
CA PRO A 38 7.15 11.10 -25.64
C PRO A 38 5.88 10.65 -26.38
N ILE A 39 5.28 11.55 -27.15
CA ILE A 39 4.12 11.21 -28.00
C ILE A 39 4.51 10.07 -28.96
N GLU A 40 3.62 9.10 -29.13
CA GLU A 40 3.86 7.82 -29.85
C GLU A 40 4.96 6.93 -29.25
N GLY A 41 5.57 7.34 -28.13
CA GLY A 41 6.51 6.55 -27.35
C GLY A 41 5.84 5.39 -26.61
N ILE A 42 6.65 4.47 -26.10
CA ILE A 42 6.22 3.19 -25.55
C ILE A 42 6.62 3.06 -24.08
N LEU A 43 5.63 2.83 -23.21
CA LEU A 43 5.82 2.42 -21.83
C LEU A 43 5.77 0.88 -21.73
N GLU A 44 6.76 0.29 -21.06
CA GLU A 44 6.67 -1.08 -20.55
C GLU A 44 6.15 -1.07 -19.11
N LEU A 45 4.96 -1.58 -18.90
CA LEU A 45 4.39 -1.82 -17.57
C LEU A 45 4.58 -3.30 -17.20
N ARG A 46 5.26 -3.60 -16.10
CA ARG A 46 5.31 -4.95 -15.53
C ARG A 46 4.30 -5.06 -14.40
N SER A 47 3.54 -6.15 -14.37
CA SER A 47 2.59 -6.43 -13.31
C SER A 47 2.46 -7.93 -13.06
N SER A 48 2.45 -8.31 -11.78
CA SER A 48 2.05 -9.65 -11.32
C SER A 48 0.57 -9.71 -10.90
N GLU A 49 -0.14 -8.58 -10.89
CA GLU A 49 -1.55 -8.49 -10.52
C GLU A 49 -2.46 -9.03 -11.64
N PRO A 50 -3.22 -10.13 -11.43
CA PRO A 50 -3.99 -10.79 -12.50
C PRO A 50 -5.06 -9.91 -13.14
N THR A 51 -5.68 -9.02 -12.37
CA THR A 51 -6.77 -8.15 -12.85
C THR A 51 -6.30 -7.16 -13.93
N VAL A 52 -5.01 -6.82 -13.96
CA VAL A 52 -4.42 -5.91 -14.96
C VAL A 52 -4.61 -6.43 -16.39
N ALA A 53 -4.61 -7.75 -16.61
CA ALA A 53 -4.86 -8.32 -17.93
C ALA A 53 -6.27 -8.01 -18.47
N LEU A 54 -7.25 -7.82 -17.58
CA LEU A 54 -8.63 -7.52 -17.90
C LEU A 54 -8.88 -6.01 -17.98
N ASP A 55 -8.28 -5.24 -17.07
CA ASP A 55 -8.58 -3.81 -16.90
C ASP A 55 -7.72 -2.89 -17.77
N LEU A 56 -6.47 -3.28 -18.06
CA LEU A 56 -5.53 -2.43 -18.80
C LEU A 56 -5.94 -2.21 -20.27
N PRO A 57 -6.36 -3.23 -21.05
CA PRO A 57 -6.78 -3.02 -22.44
C PRO A 57 -7.94 -2.02 -22.60
N PRO A 58 -9.08 -2.14 -21.89
CA PRO A 58 -10.17 -1.17 -22.00
C PRO A 58 -9.75 0.20 -21.47
N TRP A 59 -8.94 0.27 -20.41
CA TRP A 59 -8.40 1.54 -19.93
C TRP A 59 -7.58 2.25 -21.01
N CYS A 60 -6.65 1.56 -21.69
CA CYS A 60 -5.85 2.12 -22.78
C CYS A 60 -6.74 2.74 -23.86
N GLY A 61 -7.75 2.00 -24.32
CA GLY A 61 -8.71 2.49 -25.32
C GLY A 61 -9.47 3.73 -24.86
N MET A 62 -9.92 3.74 -23.59
CA MET A 62 -10.67 4.84 -22.99
C MET A 62 -9.85 6.14 -22.91
N VAL A 63 -8.57 6.03 -22.54
CA VAL A 63 -7.66 7.19 -22.43
C VAL A 63 -6.92 7.53 -23.73
N GLY A 64 -7.16 6.73 -24.78
CA GLY A 64 -6.61 6.97 -26.11
C GLY A 64 -5.15 6.53 -26.28
N HIS A 65 -4.66 5.65 -25.42
CA HIS A 65 -3.42 4.88 -25.61
C HIS A 65 -3.69 3.59 -26.37
N THR A 66 -2.64 2.96 -26.89
CA THR A 66 -2.76 1.69 -27.62
C THR A 66 -1.94 0.61 -26.93
N LEU A 67 -2.58 -0.47 -26.50
CA LEU A 67 -1.87 -1.66 -26.05
C LEU A 67 -1.33 -2.41 -27.28
N LEU A 68 -0.01 -2.50 -27.40
CA LEU A 68 0.68 -3.15 -28.51
C LEU A 68 0.76 -4.68 -28.32
N GLY A 69 0.71 -5.13 -27.08
CA GLY A 69 0.72 -6.53 -26.71
C GLY A 69 1.26 -6.74 -25.31
N SER A 70 1.41 -8.00 -24.93
CA SER A 70 1.99 -8.40 -23.66
C SER A 70 2.89 -9.61 -23.81
N ARG A 71 3.83 -9.75 -22.87
CA ARG A 71 4.75 -10.88 -22.77
C ARG A 71 4.81 -11.36 -21.32
N LYS A 72 4.71 -12.68 -21.11
CA LYS A 72 4.93 -13.27 -19.79
C LYS A 72 6.43 -13.34 -19.51
N GLU A 73 6.85 -12.91 -18.33
CA GLU A 73 8.25 -12.85 -17.93
C GLU A 73 8.35 -13.06 -16.41
N ASN A 74 9.09 -14.08 -15.97
CA ASN A 74 9.40 -14.36 -14.56
C ASN A 74 8.21 -14.29 -13.57
N GLY A 75 7.06 -14.85 -13.94
CA GLY A 75 5.87 -14.86 -13.08
C GLY A 75 5.06 -13.56 -13.10
N ALA A 76 5.49 -12.55 -13.86
CA ALA A 76 4.76 -11.33 -14.16
C ALA A 76 4.40 -11.25 -15.65
N THR A 77 3.59 -10.25 -16.00
CA THR A 77 3.28 -9.89 -17.39
C THR A 77 3.79 -8.49 -17.68
N ALA A 78 4.61 -8.35 -18.72
CA ALA A 78 5.01 -7.09 -19.30
C ALA A 78 3.99 -6.67 -20.36
N TYR A 79 3.45 -5.46 -20.25
CA TYR A 79 2.50 -4.85 -21.17
C TYR A 79 3.17 -3.65 -21.87
N PHE A 80 3.02 -3.57 -23.19
CA PHE A 80 3.64 -2.51 -24.00
C PHE A 80 2.57 -1.53 -24.46
N ILE A 81 2.61 -0.31 -23.93
CA ILE A 81 1.57 0.69 -24.13
C ILE A 81 2.16 1.86 -24.93
N ARG A 82 1.60 2.14 -26.11
CA ARG A 82 1.94 3.33 -26.89
C ARG A 82 1.13 4.53 -26.44
N LYS A 83 1.81 5.64 -26.15
CA LYS A 83 1.18 6.93 -25.84
C LYS A 83 0.48 7.48 -27.07
N GLY A 84 -0.73 8.01 -26.89
CA GLY A 84 -1.49 8.61 -27.98
C GLY A 84 -1.00 10.01 -28.39
N GLY A 85 -1.59 10.56 -29.44
CA GLY A 85 -1.26 11.88 -30.00
C GLY A 85 -1.53 13.08 -29.06
N THR A 86 -1.06 14.26 -29.49
CA THR A 86 -0.96 15.50 -28.68
C THR A 86 -2.23 15.90 -27.93
N GLU A 87 -3.38 15.96 -28.59
CA GLU A 87 -4.63 16.36 -27.92
C GLU A 87 -5.06 15.38 -26.82
N ARG A 88 -4.82 14.08 -27.03
CA ARG A 88 -5.15 13.03 -26.05
C ARG A 88 -4.16 13.06 -24.89
N ALA A 89 -2.88 13.25 -25.18
CA ALA A 89 -1.84 13.45 -24.17
C ALA A 89 -2.17 14.63 -23.24
N GLN A 90 -2.65 15.76 -23.80
CA GLN A 90 -3.06 16.91 -22.99
C GLN A 90 -4.26 16.61 -22.09
N ARG A 91 -5.26 15.87 -22.59
CA ARG A 91 -6.42 15.45 -21.78
C ARG A 91 -6.00 14.55 -20.62
N GLU A 92 -5.10 13.60 -20.86
CA GLU A 92 -4.59 12.72 -19.80
C GLU A 92 -3.75 13.46 -18.77
N GLU A 93 -2.95 14.45 -19.18
CA GLU A 93 -2.22 15.31 -18.25
C GLU A 93 -3.17 16.11 -17.35
N ASN A 94 -4.23 16.70 -17.93
CA ASN A 94 -5.26 17.38 -17.16
C ASN A 94 -6.00 16.43 -16.21
N ALA A 95 -6.31 15.21 -16.68
CA ALA A 95 -6.94 14.18 -15.85
C ALA A 95 -6.04 13.73 -14.69
N LEU A 96 -4.73 13.59 -14.94
CA LEU A 96 -3.74 13.27 -13.91
C LEU A 96 -3.66 14.36 -12.84
N GLU A 97 -3.64 15.64 -13.23
CA GLU A 97 -3.60 16.74 -12.25
C GLU A 97 -4.90 16.83 -11.44
N GLU A 98 -6.05 16.58 -12.06
CA GLU A 98 -7.33 16.50 -11.34
C GLU A 98 -7.37 15.33 -10.35
N ASP A 99 -6.88 14.15 -10.75
CA ASP A 99 -6.77 12.99 -9.86
C ASP A 99 -5.79 13.25 -8.70
N LYS A 100 -4.64 13.89 -8.97
CA LYS A 100 -3.70 14.32 -7.92
C LYS A 100 -4.36 15.31 -6.97
N ARG A 101 -5.16 16.26 -7.47
CA ARG A 101 -5.91 17.22 -6.64
C ARG A 101 -6.92 16.50 -5.75
N LYS A 102 -7.75 15.60 -6.31
CA LYS A 102 -8.68 14.77 -5.54
C LYS A 102 -7.97 13.92 -4.48
N ALA A 103 -6.82 13.35 -4.81
CA ALA A 103 -6.02 12.54 -3.88
C ALA A 103 -5.47 13.38 -2.73
N ARG A 104 -4.98 14.61 -2.99
CA ARG A 104 -4.51 15.55 -1.95
C ARG A 104 -5.62 15.98 -0.99
N GLU A 105 -6.83 16.14 -1.51
CA GLU A 105 -8.02 16.56 -0.76
C GLU A 105 -8.83 15.37 -0.19
N TYR A 106 -8.34 14.14 -0.33
CA TYR A 106 -9.11 12.96 0.06
C TYR A 106 -9.35 12.91 1.57
N LEU A 107 -10.62 12.72 1.95
CA LEU A 107 -11.05 12.65 3.33
C LEU A 107 -11.59 11.26 3.66
N TRP A 108 -10.88 10.54 4.53
CA TRP A 108 -11.39 9.33 5.16
C TRP A 108 -12.51 9.69 6.14
N ARG A 109 -13.69 9.11 5.94
CA ARG A 109 -14.86 9.35 6.79
C ARG A 109 -15.27 8.05 7.49
N LEU A 110 -15.34 8.11 8.81
CA LEU A 110 -15.79 7.02 9.66
C LEU A 110 -16.84 7.56 10.63
N ARG A 111 -17.76 6.69 11.05
CA ARG A 111 -18.68 6.98 12.15
C ARG A 111 -18.55 5.87 13.19
N SER A 112 -18.54 6.24 14.46
CA SER A 112 -18.59 5.28 15.56
C SER A 112 -19.90 5.43 16.31
N ARG A 113 -20.50 4.32 16.72
CA ARG A 113 -21.69 4.28 17.58
C ARG A 113 -21.42 3.37 18.76
N SER A 114 -21.68 3.87 19.97
CA SER A 114 -21.73 3.04 21.17
C SER A 114 -22.97 2.15 21.13
N ASN A 115 -22.80 0.86 21.42
CA ASN A 115 -23.86 -0.15 21.33
C ASN A 115 -24.18 -0.80 22.69
N ASP A 116 -24.11 0.00 23.76
CA ASP A 116 -24.17 -0.39 25.17
C ASP A 116 -23.03 -1.32 25.64
N GLY A 117 -22.57 -1.13 26.88
CA GLY A 117 -21.41 -1.83 27.45
C GLY A 117 -20.04 -1.30 26.96
N LEU A 118 -18.99 -2.12 27.09
CA LEU A 118 -17.60 -1.77 26.73
C LEU A 118 -17.29 -2.01 25.24
N LYS A 119 -18.17 -1.54 24.34
CA LYS A 119 -17.99 -1.72 22.88
C LYS A 119 -18.60 -0.58 22.06
N SER A 120 -18.02 -0.34 20.90
CA SER A 120 -18.56 0.50 19.83
C SER A 120 -18.53 -0.25 18.50
N THR A 121 -19.39 0.12 17.56
CA THR A 121 -19.26 -0.29 16.16
C THR A 121 -18.83 0.89 15.32
N VAL A 122 -17.74 0.71 14.58
CA VAL A 122 -17.22 1.67 13.61
C VAL A 122 -17.74 1.31 12.23
N TYR A 123 -18.16 2.31 11.46
CA TYR A 123 -18.68 2.20 10.10
C TYR A 123 -17.80 3.04 9.16
N CYS A 124 -17.34 2.43 8.07
CA CYS A 124 -16.58 3.12 7.03
C CYS A 124 -16.87 2.49 5.65
N ARG A 125 -17.19 3.31 4.63
CA ARG A 125 -17.66 2.83 3.32
C ARG A 125 -18.78 1.78 3.50
N ASN A 126 -18.58 0.57 2.98
CA ASN A 126 -19.45 -0.61 3.09
C ASN A 126 -19.02 -1.61 4.18
N PHE A 127 -18.11 -1.22 5.08
CA PHE A 127 -17.61 -2.05 6.18
C PHE A 127 -18.14 -1.58 7.53
N SER A 128 -18.27 -2.53 8.45
CA SER A 128 -18.41 -2.26 9.87
C SER A 128 -17.55 -3.23 10.67
N PHE A 129 -17.03 -2.77 11.81
CA PHE A 129 -16.25 -3.61 12.71
C PHE A 129 -16.43 -3.16 14.16
N PRO A 130 -16.38 -4.10 15.14
CA PRO A 130 -16.49 -3.76 16.54
C PRO A 130 -15.15 -3.31 17.12
N VAL A 131 -15.16 -2.29 17.96
CA VAL A 131 -14.01 -1.87 18.78
C VAL A 131 -14.43 -2.02 20.23
N GLY A 132 -13.62 -2.73 21.03
CA GLY A 132 -13.83 -2.91 22.46
C GLY A 132 -13.51 -1.65 23.26
N GLN A 133 -13.17 -1.86 24.53
CA GLN A 133 -12.70 -0.79 25.42
C GLN A 133 -11.41 -0.12 24.90
N PRO A 134 -11.06 1.09 25.38
CA PRO A 134 -9.89 1.81 24.90
C PRO A 134 -8.57 1.02 25.07
N ALA A 135 -8.36 0.44 26.25
CA ALA A 135 -7.28 -0.49 26.55
C ALA A 135 -7.84 -1.65 27.38
N SER A 136 -7.34 -2.86 27.15
CA SER A 136 -7.70 -4.04 27.94
C SER A 136 -6.46 -4.70 28.53
N PHE A 137 -6.65 -5.38 29.66
CA PHE A 137 -5.65 -6.21 30.34
C PHE A 137 -6.08 -7.66 30.45
N GLU A 138 -7.27 -7.99 29.92
CA GLU A 138 -7.80 -9.34 29.95
C GLU A 138 -7.07 -10.20 28.93
N GLU A 139 -6.84 -11.46 29.27
CA GLU A 139 -6.31 -12.44 28.31
C GLU A 139 -7.31 -12.70 27.18
N LYS A 140 -8.61 -12.53 27.45
CA LYS A 140 -9.68 -12.81 26.50
C LYS A 140 -10.82 -11.81 26.61
N ASP A 141 -10.95 -10.99 25.57
CA ASP A 141 -12.12 -10.14 25.33
C ASP A 141 -12.97 -10.66 24.16
N ALA A 142 -14.23 -10.19 24.11
CA ALA A 142 -15.11 -10.44 22.97
C ALA A 142 -14.71 -9.63 21.73
N ASN A 143 -14.02 -8.49 21.89
CA ASN A 143 -13.56 -7.63 20.80
C ASN A 143 -12.20 -7.03 21.15
N PRO A 144 -11.30 -6.83 20.17
CA PRO A 144 -10.03 -6.15 20.43
C PRO A 144 -10.24 -4.73 20.96
N SER A 145 -9.37 -4.31 21.85
CA SER A 145 -9.31 -2.94 22.37
C SER A 145 -8.89 -1.93 21.30
N ALA A 146 -9.14 -0.65 21.55
CA ALA A 146 -8.77 0.41 20.61
C ALA A 146 -7.24 0.51 20.39
N VAL A 147 -6.44 0.28 21.44
CA VAL A 147 -4.97 0.22 21.35
C VAL A 147 -4.53 -0.93 20.45
N GLU A 148 -5.11 -2.12 20.59
CA GLU A 148 -4.79 -3.27 19.74
C GLU A 148 -5.19 -3.03 18.28
N TYR A 149 -6.33 -2.39 18.04
CA TYR A 149 -6.71 -1.96 16.68
C TYR A 149 -5.69 -1.00 16.07
N LEU A 150 -5.17 -0.06 16.85
CA LEU A 150 -4.16 0.89 16.38
C LEU A 150 -2.84 0.18 16.02
N LEU A 151 -2.35 -0.70 16.89
CA LEU A 151 -1.13 -1.48 16.66
C LEU A 151 -1.31 -2.48 15.51
N GLY A 152 -2.44 -3.16 15.45
CA GLY A 152 -2.80 -4.08 14.38
C GLY A 152 -2.94 -3.38 13.03
N ALA A 153 -3.51 -2.16 13.00
CA ALA A 153 -3.57 -1.36 11.77
C ALA A 153 -2.18 -0.95 11.29
N LEU A 154 -1.27 -0.57 12.20
CA LEU A 154 0.13 -0.28 11.87
C LEU A 154 0.85 -1.52 11.30
N ALA A 155 0.76 -2.67 12.00
CA ALA A 155 1.40 -3.91 11.58
C ALA A 155 0.85 -4.41 10.24
N GLY A 156 -0.47 -4.44 10.09
CA GLY A 156 -1.13 -4.85 8.85
C GLY A 156 -0.77 -3.95 7.67
N ALA A 157 -0.79 -2.63 7.87
CA ALA A 157 -0.39 -1.69 6.81
C ALA A 157 1.06 -1.90 6.37
N LEU A 158 1.98 -2.10 7.31
CA LEU A 158 3.39 -2.33 7.00
C LEU A 158 3.61 -3.69 6.33
N CYS A 159 2.93 -4.76 6.75
CA CYS A 159 3.04 -6.09 6.16
C CYS A 159 2.62 -6.07 4.69
N THR A 160 1.44 -5.52 4.39
CA THR A 160 0.96 -5.40 3.00
C THR A 160 1.85 -4.48 2.18
N ALA A 161 2.22 -3.31 2.70
CA ALA A 161 3.06 -2.37 1.97
C ALA A 161 4.48 -2.92 1.71
N PHE A 162 5.02 -3.73 2.61
CA PHE A 162 6.32 -4.37 2.42
C PHE A 162 6.26 -5.44 1.34
N ARG A 163 5.20 -6.28 1.31
CA ARG A 163 4.97 -7.22 0.21
C ARG A 163 4.94 -6.51 -1.15
N VAL A 164 4.22 -5.38 -1.23
CA VAL A 164 4.15 -4.57 -2.47
C VAL A 164 5.53 -4.04 -2.84
N ALA A 165 6.28 -3.47 -1.88
CA ALA A 165 7.61 -2.94 -2.13
C ALA A 165 8.61 -4.01 -2.60
N CYS A 166 8.54 -5.22 -2.03
CA CYS A 166 9.31 -6.37 -2.48
C CYS A 166 8.95 -6.76 -3.91
N SER A 167 7.66 -6.86 -4.22
CA SER A 167 7.18 -7.20 -5.58
C SER A 167 7.68 -6.19 -6.63
N GLN A 168 7.58 -4.89 -6.37
CA GLN A 168 8.06 -3.83 -7.27
C GLN A 168 9.59 -3.84 -7.49
N ARG A 169 10.33 -4.46 -6.57
CA ARG A 169 11.79 -4.62 -6.64
C ARG A 169 12.20 -6.02 -7.11
N ASN A 170 11.26 -6.85 -7.57
CA ASN A 170 11.50 -8.24 -7.96
C ASN A 170 12.16 -9.08 -6.85
N ILE A 171 11.83 -8.79 -5.59
CA ILE A 171 12.27 -9.55 -4.41
C ILE A 171 11.22 -10.62 -4.14
N ALA A 172 11.59 -11.90 -4.35
CA ALA A 172 10.75 -13.03 -3.99
C ALA A 172 10.77 -13.21 -2.46
N VAL A 173 9.61 -13.10 -1.81
CA VAL A 173 9.44 -13.33 -0.38
C VAL A 173 8.35 -14.36 -0.19
N ASP A 174 8.66 -15.44 0.50
CA ASP A 174 7.75 -16.57 0.71
C ASP A 174 6.75 -16.24 1.82
N ASP A 175 7.22 -15.61 2.90
CA ASP A 175 6.40 -15.24 4.04
C ASP A 175 6.85 -13.93 4.69
N ILE A 176 5.88 -13.19 5.24
CA ILE A 176 6.10 -11.93 5.96
C ILE A 176 5.23 -11.92 7.20
N GLU A 177 5.87 -11.82 8.37
CA GLU A 177 5.20 -11.67 9.66
C GLU A 177 5.70 -10.40 10.37
N ILE A 178 4.82 -9.67 11.04
CA ILE A 178 5.21 -8.52 11.88
C ILE A 178 4.68 -8.75 13.28
N SER A 179 5.60 -8.80 14.24
CA SER A 179 5.29 -8.70 15.67
C SER A 179 5.33 -7.24 16.10
N VAL A 180 4.31 -6.79 16.82
CA VAL A 180 4.20 -5.43 17.34
C VAL A 180 3.94 -5.47 18.85
N GLN A 181 4.66 -4.63 19.59
CA GLN A 181 4.44 -4.39 21.01
C GLN A 181 4.23 -2.90 21.23
N GLY A 182 3.26 -2.55 22.08
CA GLY A 182 2.98 -1.16 22.45
C GLY A 182 3.02 -0.99 23.96
N ARG A 183 3.55 0.14 24.42
CA ARG A 183 3.63 0.49 25.84
C ARG A 183 3.02 1.86 26.06
N ILE A 184 2.18 1.98 27.09
CA ILE A 184 1.60 3.25 27.54
C ILE A 184 2.43 3.80 28.71
N HIS A 185 2.57 5.12 28.79
CA HIS A 185 3.34 5.78 29.86
C HIS A 185 2.77 5.48 31.25
N ASN A 186 1.47 5.74 31.44
CA ASN A 186 0.77 5.44 32.67
C ASN A 186 -0.68 5.03 32.37
N ILE A 187 -0.95 3.73 32.43
CA ILE A 187 -2.30 3.22 32.19
C ILE A 187 -3.27 3.49 33.36
N LEU A 188 -2.77 3.71 34.57
CA LEU A 188 -3.60 4.07 35.72
C LEU A 188 -4.21 5.48 35.55
N ALA A 189 -3.51 6.35 34.82
CA ALA A 189 -4.05 7.66 34.43
C ALA A 189 -5.26 7.54 33.47
N HIS A 190 -5.27 6.54 32.58
CA HIS A 190 -6.44 6.23 31.75
C HIS A 190 -7.64 5.77 32.60
N LEU A 191 -7.39 4.99 33.65
CA LEU A 191 -8.41 4.52 34.59
C LEU A 191 -8.88 5.60 35.58
N GLY A 192 -8.25 6.78 35.58
CA GLY A 192 -8.56 7.87 36.51
C GLY A 192 -8.13 7.60 37.97
N ILE A 193 -7.27 6.59 38.19
CA ILE A 193 -6.78 6.21 39.52
C ILE A 193 -5.75 7.21 40.03
N GLU A 194 -4.90 7.72 39.14
CA GLU A 194 -3.90 8.74 39.46
C GLU A 194 -3.68 9.72 38.30
N LYS A 195 -2.95 10.81 38.56
CA LYS A 195 -2.53 11.74 37.51
C LYS A 195 -1.32 11.16 36.77
N GLY A 196 -1.31 11.29 35.44
CA GLY A 196 -0.19 10.84 34.61
C GLY A 196 -0.48 11.02 33.13
N ASP A 197 0.43 10.53 32.29
CA ASP A 197 0.30 10.55 30.83
C ASP A 197 -0.28 9.21 30.33
N PRO A 198 -1.51 9.19 29.77
CA PRO A 198 -2.13 7.97 29.26
C PRO A 198 -1.75 7.66 27.79
N SER A 199 -0.83 8.41 27.19
CA SER A 199 -0.41 8.21 25.80
C SER A 199 0.54 7.01 25.61
N LEU A 200 0.67 6.57 24.36
CA LEU A 200 1.63 5.54 23.97
C LEU A 200 3.05 6.08 24.11
N ALA A 201 3.85 5.43 24.95
CA ALA A 201 5.25 5.73 25.17
C ALA A 201 6.15 5.17 24.06
N ALA A 202 5.89 3.94 23.63
CA ALA A 202 6.71 3.28 22.62
C ALA A 202 5.93 2.22 21.84
N ILE A 203 6.39 1.99 20.62
CA ILE A 203 5.99 0.88 19.76
C ILE A 203 7.26 0.20 19.25
N ASP A 204 7.38 -1.10 19.51
CA ASP A 204 8.48 -1.93 19.03
C ASP A 204 7.95 -2.90 17.97
N LEU A 205 8.50 -2.82 16.76
CA LEU A 205 8.13 -3.63 15.60
C LEU A 205 9.29 -4.56 15.22
N THR A 206 8.99 -5.83 15.02
CA THR A 206 9.93 -6.79 14.39
C THR A 206 9.28 -7.41 13.18
N CYS A 207 9.84 -7.13 12.00
CA CYS A 207 9.45 -7.79 10.75
C CYS A 207 10.30 -9.06 10.57
N TYR A 208 9.64 -10.16 10.24
CA TYR A 208 10.25 -11.42 9.85
C TYR A 208 9.94 -11.64 8.37
N ALA A 209 10.96 -11.92 7.56
CA ALA A 209 10.80 -12.16 6.13
C ALA A 209 11.57 -13.42 5.72
N SER A 210 10.86 -14.40 5.16
CA SER A 210 11.46 -15.63 4.60
C SER A 210 11.83 -15.39 3.15
N THR A 211 13.13 -15.33 2.82
CA THR A 211 13.59 -15.04 1.47
C THR A 211 15.06 -15.41 1.23
N PHE A 212 15.38 -15.82 -0.01
CA PHE A 212 16.74 -16.02 -0.48
C PHE A 212 17.36 -14.75 -1.10
N ALA A 213 16.63 -13.63 -1.12
CA ALA A 213 17.11 -12.38 -1.71
C ALA A 213 18.23 -11.75 -0.87
N ASP A 214 19.00 -10.86 -1.52
CA ASP A 214 20.08 -10.13 -0.86
C ASP A 214 19.58 -9.36 0.38
N PRO A 215 20.16 -9.60 1.57
CA PRO A 215 19.71 -8.96 2.81
C PRO A 215 19.77 -7.44 2.83
N ALA A 216 20.67 -6.81 2.06
CA ALA A 216 20.74 -5.35 2.01
C ALA A 216 19.54 -4.78 1.22
N THR A 217 19.21 -5.41 0.09
CA THR A 217 18.07 -5.04 -0.76
C THR A 217 16.74 -5.20 -0.04
N VAL A 218 16.57 -6.28 0.73
CA VAL A 218 15.36 -6.52 1.55
C VAL A 218 15.23 -5.45 2.64
N ARG A 219 16.31 -5.11 3.33
CA ARG A 219 16.33 -4.03 4.35
C ARG A 219 16.00 -2.67 3.76
N GLU A 220 16.56 -2.34 2.61
CA GLU A 220 16.24 -1.08 1.93
C GLU A 220 14.75 -1.00 1.54
N ALA A 221 14.18 -2.10 1.05
CA ALA A 221 12.75 -2.17 0.74
C ALA A 221 11.89 -1.93 1.99
N TRP A 222 12.28 -2.50 3.14
CA TRP A 222 11.59 -2.30 4.41
C TRP A 222 11.69 -0.85 4.92
N ASP A 223 12.87 -0.25 4.87
CA ASP A 223 13.09 1.13 5.29
C ASP A 223 12.28 2.11 4.44
N VAL A 224 12.18 1.86 3.13
CA VAL A 224 11.30 2.62 2.24
C VAL A 224 9.83 2.40 2.60
N THR A 225 9.40 1.18 2.90
CA THR A 225 8.03 0.91 3.35
C THR A 225 7.67 1.66 4.63
N VAL A 226 8.54 1.60 5.64
CA VAL A 226 8.35 2.32 6.91
C VAL A 226 8.39 3.83 6.69
N SER A 227 9.24 4.35 5.81
CA SER A 227 9.30 5.80 5.57
C SER A 227 8.08 6.34 4.81
N ARG A 228 7.40 5.51 4.00
CA ARG A 228 6.23 5.91 3.21
C ARG A 228 4.88 5.58 3.85
N CYS A 229 4.85 4.73 4.88
CA CYS A 229 3.60 4.32 5.53
C CYS A 229 2.98 5.48 6.34
N PRO A 230 1.76 5.95 6.00
CA PRO A 230 1.16 7.12 6.64
C PRO A 230 0.89 6.91 8.14
N ILE A 231 0.54 5.69 8.56
CA ILE A 231 0.31 5.36 9.97
C ILE A 231 1.62 5.49 10.76
N SER A 232 2.70 4.89 10.26
CA SER A 232 4.01 4.96 10.92
C SER A 232 4.54 6.40 10.99
N GLN A 233 4.42 7.18 9.92
CA GLN A 233 4.85 8.59 9.87
C GLN A 233 4.01 9.48 10.77
N THR A 234 2.74 9.15 10.97
CA THR A 234 1.85 9.86 11.91
C THR A 234 2.26 9.55 13.35
N LEU A 235 2.40 8.27 13.70
CA LEU A 235 2.72 7.85 15.06
C LEU A 235 4.12 8.29 15.52
N LYS A 236 5.12 8.28 14.62
CA LYS A 236 6.48 8.77 14.91
C LYS A 236 6.55 10.22 15.39
N LYS A 237 5.52 11.04 15.14
CA LYS A 237 5.46 12.43 15.61
C LYS A 237 5.20 12.54 17.12
N GLY A 238 4.62 11.51 17.73
CA GLY A 238 4.23 11.54 19.14
C GLY A 238 4.62 10.31 19.95
N VAL A 239 5.15 9.26 19.31
CA VAL A 239 5.48 7.99 19.95
C VAL A 239 6.86 7.53 19.48
N ALA A 240 7.69 7.02 20.39
CA ALA A 240 8.95 6.39 20.01
C ALA A 240 8.68 5.08 19.26
N ILE A 241 9.16 4.96 18.02
CA ILE A 241 9.00 3.74 17.23
C ILE A 241 10.36 3.14 16.90
N THR A 242 10.55 1.89 17.32
CA THR A 242 11.72 1.07 16.94
C THR A 242 11.30 0.02 15.93
N THR A 243 12.09 -0.17 14.87
CA THR A 243 11.86 -1.22 13.88
C THR A 243 13.08 -2.12 13.77
N LYS A 244 12.87 -3.42 13.82
CA LYS A 244 13.87 -4.46 13.56
C LYS A 244 13.41 -5.31 12.38
N MET A 245 14.36 -5.85 11.62
CA MET A 245 14.07 -6.86 10.61
C MET A 245 14.97 -8.07 10.73
N ASN A 246 14.33 -9.23 10.77
CA ASN A 246 14.94 -10.54 10.76
C ASN A 246 14.64 -11.20 9.41
N ILE A 247 15.70 -11.56 8.69
CA ILE A 247 15.59 -12.31 7.43
C ILE A 247 15.90 -13.76 7.78
N ILE A 248 14.97 -14.64 7.46
CA ILE A 248 15.00 -16.08 7.76
C ILE A 248 15.28 -16.84 6.48
#